data_AF-A0A9E0I0P1-F1
#
_entry.id   AF-A0A9E0I0P1-F1
#
_cell.length_a   1.000
_cell.length_b   1.000
_cell.length_c   1.000
_cell.angle_alpha   90.00
_cell.angle_beta   90.00
_cell.angle_gamma   90.00
#
_symmetry.space_group_name_H-M   'P 1'
#
loop_
_entity.id
_entity.type
_entity.pdbx_description
1 polymer ?
#
loop_
_entity_poly.entity_id
_entity_poly.type
_entity_poly.pdbx_seq_one_letter_code
_entity_poly.pdbx_strand_id
1 'polypeptide(L)'
;MARILKALGLGLVIATIVWLVTLWQWQNAERDIGMTDIVVQLIALPVLLTLGLLAALWGVQRLRTSPPAPAHPVTGGPDAVEAALTAEAQAQRDASAWLLSEAVHLSVGADADMAWSALQGGEVRPDLDPHLQDLDGLPVFTARVAEIELDDWLLAHGELTHPDEGGLPSAVLRALALVEAPLHRILDTLADLPAGVPTDAASAHHPSSLSDHDAETFGKAHLSGVARPMVPAQRASLEAQRPRITVRVLWPTHWQESDREAATAWLQSQCGPLLDWVAAAGAHAPVWQVTPLVQTEAVWSEIDQHLLRWVRDPRPELLLVLAVDSAIDADRIDHLQAMGELFTAAHQTGRVPGEGAAALLLAHPLWPNLPQHMPEAVRLWRPVSARRDKSADAAGRIGCTTLTAVLTEVLHRTAPPHEAVMVVSDADHRPSRTSELFEALQAVAPDIDPSQQVTRVGEACGDLGVARALVPTVLACAALRNSDLAQRVAVATHVQSSHERVVVALSPMPPMPAAPEAA
;
A
#
# COMPACT_ATOMS: atom_id res chain seq x y z
N MET A 1 5.91 -40.04 -16.56
CA MET A 1 6.57 -39.56 -17.80
C MET A 1 6.47 -38.04 -18.01
N ALA A 2 5.29 -37.42 -17.91
CA ALA A 2 5.12 -35.99 -18.24
C ALA A 2 6.00 -35.00 -17.44
N ARG A 3 6.26 -35.26 -16.15
CA ARG A 3 7.13 -34.39 -15.31
C ARG A 3 8.59 -34.45 -15.71
N ILE A 4 9.07 -35.64 -16.10
CA ILE A 4 10.45 -35.85 -16.57
C ILE A 4 10.64 -35.14 -17.91
N LEU A 5 9.66 -35.22 -18.81
CA LEU A 5 9.70 -34.51 -20.09
C LEU A 5 9.75 -32.98 -19.91
N LYS A 6 8.99 -32.43 -18.95
CA LYS A 6 8.99 -31.00 -18.63
C LYS A 6 10.32 -30.53 -18.03
N ALA A 7 10.92 -31.31 -17.14
CA ALA A 7 12.23 -31.02 -16.57
C ALA A 7 13.34 -31.07 -17.64
N LEU A 8 13.27 -32.05 -18.56
CA LEU A 8 14.20 -32.14 -19.69
C LEU A 8 14.06 -30.95 -20.64
N GLY A 9 12.82 -30.56 -20.96
CA GLY A 9 12.53 -29.40 -21.81
C GLY A 9 13.03 -28.09 -21.20
N LEU A 10 12.83 -27.88 -19.89
CA LEU A 10 13.35 -26.71 -19.18
C LEU A 10 14.89 -26.68 -19.18
N GLY A 11 15.51 -27.85 -18.99
CA GLY A 11 16.96 -27.99 -19.07
C GLY A 11 17.53 -27.60 -20.44
N LEU A 12 16.84 -28.01 -21.50
CA LEU A 12 17.23 -27.69 -22.87
C LEU A 12 17.13 -26.19 -23.15
N VAL A 13 16.07 -25.53 -22.68
CA VAL A 13 15.89 -24.08 -22.85
C VAL A 13 17.00 -23.30 -22.15
N ILE A 14 17.30 -23.66 -20.90
CA ILE A 14 18.37 -23.01 -20.14
C ILE A 14 19.73 -23.21 -20.81
N ALA A 15 20.06 -24.44 -21.22
CA ALA A 15 21.29 -24.71 -21.96
C ALA A 15 21.38 -23.89 -23.25
N THR A 16 20.29 -23.78 -24.01
CA THR A 16 20.24 -23.00 -25.26
C THR A 16 20.51 -21.51 -25.00
N ILE A 17 19.92 -20.93 -23.96
CA ILE A 17 20.14 -19.53 -23.59
C ILE A 17 21.59 -19.31 -23.15
N VAL A 18 22.13 -20.19 -22.29
CA VAL A 18 23.52 -20.10 -21.85
C VAL A 18 24.45 -20.18 -23.05
N TRP A 19 24.25 -21.12 -23.96
CA TRP A 19 25.07 -21.25 -25.17
C TRP A 19 25.02 -20.00 -26.06
N LEU A 20 23.83 -19.42 -26.28
CA LEU A 20 23.69 -18.20 -27.09
C LEU A 20 24.46 -17.03 -26.49
N VAL A 21 24.34 -16.82 -25.18
CA VAL A 21 25.05 -15.74 -24.48
C VAL A 21 26.55 -15.98 -24.47
N THR A 22 27.00 -17.20 -24.18
CA THR A 22 28.41 -17.56 -24.15
C THR A 22 29.06 -17.43 -25.54
N LEU A 23 28.40 -17.91 -26.59
CA LEU A 23 28.90 -17.81 -27.96
C LEU A 23 28.95 -16.37 -28.43
N TRP A 24 27.95 -15.55 -28.10
CA TRP A 24 27.96 -14.11 -28.39
C TRP A 24 29.10 -13.39 -27.67
N GLN A 25 29.33 -13.71 -26.39
CA GLN A 25 30.43 -13.14 -25.61
C GLN A 25 31.79 -13.54 -26.19
N TRP A 26 31.96 -14.79 -26.61
CA TRP A 26 33.19 -15.26 -27.24
C TRP A 26 33.43 -14.65 -28.61
N GLN A 27 32.38 -14.37 -29.38
CA GLN A 27 32.50 -13.65 -30.66
C GLN A 27 32.98 -12.22 -30.48
N ASN A 28 32.60 -11.58 -29.37
CA ASN A 28 32.99 -10.20 -29.07
C ASN A 28 34.33 -10.07 -28.32
N ALA A 29 34.87 -11.17 -27.79
CA ALA A 29 36.11 -11.17 -27.04
C ALA A 29 37.25 -11.75 -27.89
N GLU A 30 38.23 -10.93 -28.26
CA GLU A 30 39.47 -11.33 -28.95
C GLU A 30 40.42 -12.11 -28.02
N ARG A 31 39.97 -13.23 -27.45
CA ARG A 31 40.77 -14.11 -26.57
C ARG A 31 40.79 -15.54 -27.09
N ASP A 32 41.91 -16.24 -26.88
CA ASP A 32 42.01 -17.67 -27.18
C ASP A 32 41.18 -18.48 -26.16
N ILE A 33 40.18 -19.22 -26.66
CA ILE A 33 39.27 -20.02 -25.85
C ILE A 33 39.87 -21.40 -25.63
N GLY A 34 40.27 -21.69 -24.40
CA GLY A 34 40.81 -23.01 -24.01
C GLY A 34 39.72 -24.08 -23.83
N MET A 35 40.11 -25.36 -23.92
CA MET A 35 39.19 -26.50 -23.70
C MET A 35 38.48 -26.46 -22.34
N THR A 36 39.12 -25.92 -21.32
CA THR A 36 38.53 -25.77 -19.98
C THR A 36 37.35 -24.80 -19.99
N ASP A 37 37.43 -23.69 -20.71
CA ASP A 37 36.35 -22.70 -20.82
C ASP A 37 35.14 -23.28 -21.53
N ILE A 38 35.39 -24.13 -22.54
CA ILE A 38 34.34 -24.85 -23.27
C ILE A 38 33.55 -25.76 -22.33
N VAL A 39 34.24 -26.58 -21.54
CA VAL A 39 33.58 -27.51 -20.62
C VAL A 39 32.84 -26.75 -19.50
N VAL A 40 33.44 -25.71 -18.94
CA VAL A 40 32.82 -24.94 -17.84
C VAL A 40 31.59 -24.19 -18.33
N GLN A 41 31.68 -23.49 -19.45
CA GLN A 41 30.61 -22.56 -19.86
C GLN A 41 29.51 -23.26 -20.66
N LEU A 42 29.82 -24.28 -21.48
CA LEU A 42 28.80 -24.97 -22.29
C LEU A 42 28.21 -26.21 -21.60
N ILE A 43 28.85 -26.76 -20.57
CA ILE A 43 28.37 -27.98 -19.90
C ILE A 43 28.13 -27.76 -18.42
N ALA A 44 29.15 -27.35 -17.65
CA ALA A 44 29.02 -27.27 -16.20
C ALA A 44 28.01 -26.20 -15.77
N LEU A 45 28.11 -24.99 -16.32
CA LEU A 45 27.24 -23.86 -15.99
C LEU A 45 25.74 -24.13 -16.25
N PRO A 46 25.30 -24.60 -17.43
CA PRO A 46 23.88 -24.88 -17.66
C PRO A 46 23.37 -26.03 -16.81
N VAL A 47 24.18 -27.06 -16.52
CA VAL A 47 23.80 -28.13 -15.58
C VAL A 47 23.62 -27.59 -14.16
N LEU A 48 24.52 -26.71 -13.70
CA LEU A 48 24.46 -26.15 -12.35
C LEU A 48 23.25 -25.22 -12.17
N LEU A 49 22.95 -24.39 -13.17
CA LEU A 49 21.77 -23.52 -13.18
C LEU A 49 20.45 -24.31 -13.22
N THR A 50 20.39 -25.38 -14.02
CA THR A 50 19.20 -26.24 -14.09
C THR A 50 18.97 -26.99 -12.79
N LEU A 51 20.02 -27.54 -12.17
CA LEU A 51 19.93 -28.18 -10.85
C LEU A 51 19.55 -27.18 -9.75
N GLY A 52 20.13 -25.98 -9.77
CA GLY A 52 19.80 -24.91 -8.82
C GLY A 52 18.34 -24.48 -8.91
N LEU A 53 17.82 -24.29 -10.12
CA LEU A 53 16.41 -23.92 -10.33
C LEU A 53 15.46 -25.05 -9.92
N LEU A 54 15.79 -26.30 -10.22
CA LEU A 54 14.99 -27.45 -9.77
C LEU A 54 14.99 -27.57 -8.25
N ALA A 55 16.14 -27.37 -7.59
CA ALA A 55 16.24 -27.38 -6.13
C ALA A 55 15.43 -26.24 -5.50
N ALA A 56 15.45 -25.04 -6.08
CA ALA A 56 14.66 -23.90 -5.63
C ALA A 56 13.14 -24.17 -5.78
N LEU A 57 12.72 -24.68 -6.94
CA LEU A 57 11.32 -25.05 -7.18
C LEU A 57 10.86 -26.17 -6.24
N TRP A 58 11.74 -27.14 -5.95
CA TRP A 58 11.45 -28.22 -5.01
C TRP A 58 11.40 -27.72 -3.56
N GLY A 59 12.29 -26.78 -3.18
CA GLY A 59 12.27 -26.11 -1.88
C GLY A 59 11.00 -25.29 -1.65
N VAL A 60 10.57 -24.52 -2.67
CA VAL A 60 9.31 -23.77 -2.64
C VAL A 60 8.10 -24.71 -2.57
N GLN A 61 8.12 -25.83 -3.30
CA GLN A 61 7.06 -26.85 -3.19
C GLN A 61 7.04 -27.48 -1.80
N ARG A 62 8.21 -27.74 -1.18
CA ARG A 62 8.32 -28.36 0.14
C ARG A 62 7.89 -27.41 1.27
N LEU A 63 8.13 -26.11 1.11
CA LEU A 63 7.64 -25.03 1.99
C LEU A 63 6.13 -24.80 1.84
N ARG A 64 5.59 -24.99 0.62
CA ARG A 64 4.14 -25.02 0.35
C ARG A 64 3.46 -26.28 0.86
N THR A 65 4.20 -27.39 0.99
CA THR A 65 3.76 -28.60 1.70
C THR A 65 4.28 -28.63 3.13
N SER A 66 4.19 -27.51 3.86
CA SER A 66 4.08 -27.61 5.30
C SER A 66 2.87 -28.50 5.62
N PRO A 67 2.98 -29.47 6.55
CA PRO A 67 1.81 -30.23 6.93
C PRO A 67 0.73 -29.24 7.36
N PRO A 68 -0.52 -29.40 6.91
CA PRO A 68 -1.59 -28.61 7.49
C PRO A 68 -1.52 -28.83 9.00
N ALA A 69 -1.67 -27.76 9.78
CA ALA A 69 -2.07 -27.89 11.18
C ALA A 69 -3.19 -28.95 11.23
N PRO A 70 -3.19 -29.89 12.19
CA PRO A 70 -4.07 -31.06 12.15
C PRO A 70 -5.49 -30.61 11.85
N ALA A 71 -5.90 -30.80 10.59
CA ALA A 71 -7.27 -30.59 10.20
C ALA A 71 -8.01 -31.67 10.96
N HIS A 72 -8.84 -31.24 11.90
CA HIS A 72 -9.90 -32.11 12.39
C HIS A 72 -10.57 -32.68 11.13
N PRO A 73 -10.63 -34.02 10.96
CA PRO A 73 -11.26 -34.58 9.80
C PRO A 73 -12.68 -34.03 9.78
N VAL A 74 -12.99 -33.22 8.77
CA VAL A 74 -14.37 -32.84 8.48
C VAL A 74 -15.00 -34.15 8.02
N THR A 75 -15.54 -34.90 8.97
CA THR A 75 -16.49 -35.97 8.71
C THR A 75 -17.77 -35.31 8.25
N GLY A 76 -17.75 -34.81 7.01
CA GLY A 76 -18.87 -34.15 6.35
C GLY A 76 -18.92 -34.62 4.91
N GLY A 77 -20.12 -34.96 4.44
CA GLY A 77 -20.35 -35.33 3.05
C GLY A 77 -20.04 -34.17 2.07
N PRO A 78 -20.21 -34.37 0.76
CA PRO A 78 -19.93 -33.37 -0.28
C PRO A 78 -20.55 -31.99 0.02
N ASP A 79 -21.74 -31.94 0.63
CA ASP A 79 -22.44 -30.71 1.01
C ASP A 79 -21.66 -29.86 2.05
N ALA A 80 -20.90 -30.48 2.95
CA ALA A 80 -20.09 -29.77 3.94
C ALA A 80 -18.86 -29.10 3.32
N VAL A 81 -18.31 -29.70 2.25
CA VAL A 81 -17.19 -29.12 1.49
C VAL A 81 -17.67 -27.91 0.69
N GLU A 82 -18.83 -28.01 0.03
CA GLU A 82 -19.42 -26.90 -0.72
C GLU A 82 -19.81 -25.72 0.19
N ALA A 83 -20.36 -25.99 1.37
CA ALA A 83 -20.64 -24.97 2.37
C ALA A 83 -19.36 -24.27 2.86
N ALA A 84 -18.28 -25.02 3.11
CA ALA A 84 -17.00 -24.46 3.52
C ALA A 84 -16.37 -23.56 2.43
N LEU A 85 -16.41 -23.99 1.16
CA LEU A 85 -15.93 -23.20 0.03
C LEU A 85 -16.75 -21.91 -0.15
N THR A 86 -18.06 -21.99 0.04
CA THR A 86 -18.96 -20.82 -0.04
C THR A 86 -18.67 -19.83 1.08
N ALA A 87 -18.46 -20.32 2.31
CA ALA A 87 -18.10 -19.49 3.45
C ALA A 87 -16.74 -18.81 3.28
N GLU A 88 -15.73 -19.54 2.76
CA GLU A 88 -14.42 -18.95 2.46
C GLU A 88 -14.52 -17.88 1.37
N ALA A 89 -15.29 -18.13 0.31
CA ALA A 89 -15.52 -17.15 -0.75
C ALA A 89 -16.29 -15.91 -0.26
N GLN A 90 -17.19 -16.05 0.71
CA GLN A 90 -17.86 -14.93 1.36
C GLN A 90 -16.87 -14.14 2.24
N ALA A 91 -16.09 -14.83 3.08
CA ALA A 91 -15.08 -14.18 3.94
C ALA A 91 -14.03 -13.40 3.12
N GLN A 92 -13.63 -13.92 1.96
CA GLN A 92 -12.72 -13.23 1.03
C GLN A 92 -13.39 -12.01 0.36
N ARG A 93 -14.70 -12.05 0.08
CA ARG A 93 -15.45 -10.91 -0.44
C ARG A 93 -15.62 -9.80 0.60
N ASP A 94 -15.83 -10.19 1.86
CA ASP A 94 -16.04 -9.28 3.00
C ASP A 94 -14.74 -8.84 3.67
N ALA A 95 -13.58 -9.23 3.11
CA ALA A 95 -12.27 -8.84 3.61
C ALA A 95 -12.18 -7.31 3.72
N SER A 96 -11.59 -6.83 4.81
CA SER A 96 -11.44 -5.41 5.09
C SER A 96 -10.25 -5.17 6.01
N ALA A 97 -9.85 -3.91 6.13
CA ALA A 97 -8.94 -3.43 7.17
C ALA A 97 -9.61 -2.35 8.00
N TRP A 98 -9.06 -2.09 9.17
CA TRP A 98 -9.26 -0.83 9.87
C TRP A 98 -8.18 0.15 9.46
N LEU A 99 -8.56 1.30 8.95
CA LEU A 99 -7.69 2.45 8.76
C LEU A 99 -7.65 3.18 10.11
N LEU A 100 -6.48 3.12 10.75
CA LEU A 100 -6.23 3.71 12.07
C LEU A 100 -5.80 5.16 11.98
N SER A 101 -5.04 5.49 10.94
CA SER A 101 -4.54 6.83 10.69
C SER A 101 -4.33 7.02 9.21
N GLU A 102 -4.52 8.26 8.77
CA GLU A 102 -4.14 8.70 7.44
C GLU A 102 -3.49 10.09 7.52
N ALA A 103 -2.63 10.36 6.55
CA ALA A 103 -2.00 11.65 6.45
C ALA A 103 -1.74 11.99 4.99
N VAL A 104 -1.72 13.29 4.69
CA VAL A 104 -1.42 13.79 3.35
C VAL A 104 -0.71 15.14 3.48
N HIS A 105 0.12 15.47 2.50
CA HIS A 105 0.68 16.79 2.31
C HIS A 105 0.52 17.15 0.83
N LEU A 106 -0.33 18.13 0.52
CA LEU A 106 -0.70 18.55 -0.83
C LEU A 106 -0.57 20.06 -0.98
N SER A 107 -0.58 20.55 -2.22
CA SER A 107 -0.61 21.99 -2.53
C SER A 107 -1.84 22.73 -1.98
N VAL A 108 -2.86 21.96 -1.59
CA VAL A 108 -4.15 22.48 -1.08
C VAL A 108 -4.28 22.33 0.44
N GLY A 109 -3.27 21.76 1.10
CA GLY A 109 -3.28 21.59 2.55
C GLY A 109 -2.18 20.65 3.06
N ALA A 110 -1.61 21.01 4.21
CA ALA A 110 -0.57 20.24 4.90
C ALA A 110 -1.08 19.01 5.66
N ASP A 111 -2.40 18.85 5.77
CA ASP A 111 -3.04 17.64 6.29
C ASP A 111 -4.38 17.35 5.61
N ALA A 112 -5.00 16.20 5.96
CA ALA A 112 -6.20 15.70 5.30
C ALA A 112 -7.43 16.59 5.53
N ASP A 113 -7.58 17.22 6.70
CA ASP A 113 -8.74 18.04 7.04
C ASP A 113 -8.63 19.44 6.41
N MET A 114 -7.42 20.02 6.41
CA MET A 114 -7.13 21.25 5.67
C MET A 114 -7.34 21.04 4.16
N ALA A 115 -6.77 19.98 3.59
CA ALA A 115 -6.90 19.68 2.17
C ALA A 115 -8.36 19.41 1.78
N TRP A 116 -9.10 18.65 2.59
CA TRP A 116 -10.53 18.44 2.37
C TRP A 116 -11.31 19.74 2.37
N SER A 117 -11.11 20.58 3.39
CA SER A 117 -11.79 21.89 3.52
C SER A 117 -11.50 22.81 2.34
N ALA A 118 -10.24 22.87 1.90
CA ALA A 118 -9.83 23.68 0.76
C ALA A 118 -10.48 23.20 -0.56
N LEU A 119 -10.53 21.88 -0.78
CA LEU A 119 -11.20 21.30 -1.94
C LEU A 119 -12.71 21.57 -1.95
N GLN A 120 -13.38 21.51 -0.80
CA GLN A 120 -14.81 21.85 -0.69
C GLN A 120 -15.08 23.34 -0.94
N GLY A 121 -14.11 24.21 -0.68
CA GLY A 121 -14.20 25.65 -1.00
C GLY A 121 -14.25 25.93 -2.50
N GLY A 122 -13.74 25.03 -3.35
CA GLY A 122 -13.82 25.12 -4.82
C GLY A 122 -12.93 26.19 -5.48
N GLU A 123 -12.11 26.90 -4.71
CA GLU A 123 -11.26 27.99 -5.21
C GLU A 123 -9.84 27.53 -5.58
N VAL A 124 -9.46 26.28 -5.28
CA VAL A 124 -8.07 25.84 -5.43
C VAL A 124 -7.81 25.19 -6.78
N ARG A 125 -6.80 25.67 -7.49
CA ARG A 125 -6.37 25.18 -8.80
C ARG A 125 -4.86 25.29 -8.97
N PRO A 126 -4.25 24.49 -9.85
CA PRO A 126 -2.88 24.71 -10.29
C PRO A 126 -2.72 26.12 -10.89
N ASP A 127 -1.56 26.74 -10.67
CA ASP A 127 -1.23 28.08 -11.15
C ASP A 127 0.11 28.08 -11.90
N LEU A 128 0.44 29.17 -12.57
CA LEU A 128 1.71 29.34 -13.26
C LEU A 128 2.88 29.31 -12.26
N ASP A 129 3.82 28.40 -12.49
CA ASP A 129 4.99 28.25 -11.64
C ASP A 129 5.96 29.44 -11.81
N PRO A 130 6.45 30.03 -10.71
CA PRO A 130 7.36 31.17 -10.77
C PRO A 130 8.78 30.80 -11.25
N HIS A 131 9.14 29.52 -11.20
CA HIS A 131 10.50 29.04 -11.47
C HIS A 131 10.59 28.06 -12.63
N LEU A 132 9.53 27.31 -12.93
CA LEU A 132 9.50 26.31 -13.98
C LEU A 132 8.91 26.88 -15.28
N GLN A 133 9.61 26.61 -16.38
CA GLN A 133 9.25 27.06 -17.71
C GLN A 133 9.25 25.87 -18.68
N ASP A 134 8.49 25.99 -19.76
CA ASP A 134 8.52 25.08 -20.88
C ASP A 134 9.70 25.40 -21.83
N LEU A 135 9.93 24.55 -22.83
CA LEU A 135 10.97 24.72 -23.85
C LEU A 135 10.80 26.00 -24.70
N ASP A 136 9.62 26.63 -24.69
CA ASP A 136 9.33 27.90 -25.35
C ASP A 136 9.60 29.11 -24.43
N GLY A 137 10.02 28.85 -23.18
CA GLY A 137 10.32 29.85 -22.14
C GLY A 137 9.07 30.42 -21.47
N LEU A 138 7.91 29.77 -21.60
CA LEU A 138 6.67 30.16 -20.95
C LEU A 138 6.51 29.44 -19.60
N PRO A 139 5.95 30.09 -18.57
CA PRO A 139 5.69 29.43 -17.30
C PRO A 139 4.69 28.28 -17.47
N VAL A 140 4.91 27.19 -16.74
CA VAL A 140 4.05 26.00 -16.78
C VAL A 140 3.07 26.02 -15.61
N PHE A 141 1.87 25.47 -15.79
CA PHE A 141 0.95 25.26 -14.67
C PHE A 141 1.48 24.15 -13.76
N THR A 142 1.55 24.39 -12.46
CA THR A 142 1.92 23.39 -11.46
C THR A 142 1.01 23.43 -10.24
N ALA A 143 0.91 22.30 -9.56
CA ALA A 143 0.35 22.20 -8.22
C ALA A 143 1.49 22.05 -7.20
N ARG A 144 2.30 23.11 -7.08
CA ARG A 144 3.42 23.20 -6.13
C ARG A 144 2.92 23.40 -4.69
N VAL A 145 3.55 22.73 -3.74
CA VAL A 145 3.43 23.02 -2.30
C VAL A 145 4.32 24.22 -1.98
N ALA A 146 3.71 25.40 -1.84
CA ALA A 146 4.43 26.66 -1.68
C ALA A 146 5.13 26.77 -0.32
N GLU A 147 4.66 26.04 0.70
CA GLU A 147 5.17 26.09 2.06
C GLU A 147 6.53 25.39 2.23
N ILE A 148 6.93 24.55 1.26
CA ILE A 148 8.22 23.84 1.32
C ILE A 148 9.31 24.70 0.68
N GLU A 149 10.03 25.40 1.55
CA GLU A 149 11.32 26.04 1.28
C GLU A 149 12.46 25.05 1.54
N LEU A 150 13.06 24.54 0.45
CA LEU A 150 14.00 23.42 0.54
C LEU A 150 15.29 23.77 1.29
N ASP A 151 15.77 25.00 1.17
CA ASP A 151 16.98 25.47 1.84
C ASP A 151 16.80 25.47 3.36
N ASP A 152 15.66 25.97 3.86
CA ASP A 152 15.33 25.97 5.29
C ASP A 152 15.17 24.54 5.82
N TRP A 153 14.55 23.66 5.03
CA TRP A 153 14.39 22.26 5.37
C TRP A 153 15.73 21.52 5.47
N LEU A 154 16.66 21.79 4.54
CA LEU A 154 18.01 21.22 4.54
C LEU A 154 18.87 21.70 5.71
N LEU A 155 18.64 22.91 6.23
CA LEU A 155 19.31 23.37 7.45
C LEU A 155 18.95 22.51 8.67
N ALA A 156 17.73 21.98 8.72
CA ALA A 156 17.29 21.05 9.75
C ALA A 156 17.79 19.61 9.51
N HIS A 157 17.98 19.24 8.24
CA HIS A 157 18.39 17.89 7.79
C HIS A 157 19.81 17.88 7.22
N GLY A 158 20.77 18.43 7.97
CA GLY A 158 22.16 18.57 7.54
C GLY A 158 22.84 17.24 7.19
N GLU A 159 22.35 16.11 7.69
CA GLU A 159 22.81 14.77 7.31
C GLU A 159 22.57 14.42 5.84
N LEU A 160 21.64 15.10 5.16
CA LEU A 160 21.39 14.95 3.72
C LEU A 160 22.29 15.86 2.87
N THR A 161 23.03 16.77 3.50
CA THR A 161 23.96 17.64 2.79
C THR A 161 25.30 16.93 2.57
N HIS A 162 25.58 16.58 1.32
CA HIS A 162 26.83 15.94 0.92
C HIS A 162 27.51 16.72 -0.22
N PRO A 163 28.15 17.87 0.08
CA PRO A 163 28.75 18.73 -0.94
C PRO A 163 29.87 18.04 -1.74
N ASP A 164 30.54 17.04 -1.17
CA ASP A 164 31.65 16.33 -1.81
C ASP A 164 31.19 15.11 -2.66
N GLU A 165 29.95 14.63 -2.49
CA GLU A 165 29.42 13.43 -3.17
C GLU A 165 28.32 13.76 -4.19
N GLY A 166 28.08 15.04 -4.47
CA GLY A 166 27.08 15.49 -5.45
C GLY A 166 25.65 15.60 -4.91
N GLY A 167 25.40 15.19 -3.67
CA GLY A 167 24.09 15.30 -2.98
C GLY A 167 22.95 14.52 -3.66
N LEU A 168 21.79 14.52 -3.01
CA LEU A 168 20.56 14.03 -3.64
C LEU A 168 19.99 15.09 -4.61
N PRO A 169 19.38 14.68 -5.73
CA PRO A 169 18.69 15.61 -6.62
C PRO A 169 17.61 16.42 -5.91
N SER A 170 17.37 17.66 -6.37
CA SER A 170 16.35 18.57 -5.79
C SER A 170 14.96 17.91 -5.71
N ALA A 171 14.54 17.21 -6.77
CA ALA A 171 13.27 16.47 -6.80
C ALA A 171 13.17 15.41 -5.69
N VAL A 172 14.29 14.73 -5.37
CA VAL A 172 14.35 13.72 -4.30
C VAL A 172 14.25 14.39 -2.94
N LEU A 173 15.04 15.43 -2.70
CA LEU A 173 15.02 16.19 -1.45
C LEU A 173 13.64 16.82 -1.19
N ARG A 174 13.00 17.37 -2.23
CA ARG A 174 11.65 17.92 -2.16
C ARG A 174 10.61 16.86 -1.81
N ALA A 175 10.72 15.65 -2.36
CA ALA A 175 9.90 14.52 -1.96
C ALA A 175 10.16 14.07 -0.51
N LEU A 176 11.40 14.10 -0.03
CA LEU A 176 11.70 13.81 1.38
C LEU A 176 11.06 14.84 2.32
N ALA A 177 11.10 16.13 1.97
CA ALA A 177 10.41 17.18 2.71
C ALA A 177 8.89 16.98 2.71
N LEU A 178 8.30 16.56 1.59
CA LEU A 178 6.86 16.28 1.49
C LEU A 178 6.42 15.12 2.40
N VAL A 179 7.20 14.04 2.47
CA VAL A 179 6.82 12.81 3.21
C VAL A 179 6.98 12.93 4.73
N GLU A 180 7.76 13.91 5.21
CA GLU A 180 8.04 14.07 6.64
C GLU A 180 6.77 14.27 7.48
N ALA A 181 5.90 15.22 7.11
CA ALA A 181 4.68 15.48 7.87
C ALA A 181 3.72 14.27 7.88
N PRO A 182 3.44 13.59 6.73
CA PRO A 182 2.68 12.36 6.74
C PRO A 182 3.31 11.23 7.56
N LEU A 183 4.63 11.06 7.52
CA LEU A 183 5.33 10.07 8.34
C LEU A 183 5.12 10.34 9.83
N HIS A 184 5.40 11.57 10.29
CA HIS A 184 5.27 11.93 11.70
C HIS A 184 3.86 11.71 12.22
N ARG A 185 2.82 12.11 11.48
CA ARG A 185 1.42 11.86 11.88
C ARG A 185 1.12 10.37 12.09
N ILE A 186 1.61 9.50 11.20
CA ILE A 186 1.41 8.05 11.36
C ILE A 186 2.20 7.50 12.54
N LEU A 187 3.45 7.96 12.74
CA LEU A 187 4.30 7.53 13.85
C LEU A 187 3.71 7.94 15.21
N ASP A 188 3.11 9.13 15.31
CA ASP A 188 2.41 9.60 16.51
C ASP A 188 1.21 8.68 16.82
N THR A 189 0.37 8.37 15.83
CA THR A 189 -0.75 7.44 16.04
C THR A 189 -0.27 6.03 16.43
N LEU A 190 0.87 5.59 15.87
CA LEU A 190 1.46 4.30 16.23
C LEU A 190 1.96 4.31 17.68
N ALA A 191 2.60 5.39 18.12
CA ALA A 191 3.10 5.53 19.49
C ALA A 191 1.96 5.48 20.53
N ASP A 192 0.79 6.04 20.18
CA ASP A 192 -0.42 6.01 21.01
C ASP A 192 -1.15 4.66 20.98
N LEU A 193 -0.84 3.79 20.01
CA LEU A 193 -1.46 2.49 19.90
C LEU A 193 -0.96 1.57 21.03
N PRO A 194 -1.85 1.03 21.89
CA PRO A 194 -1.44 0.24 23.04
C PRO A 194 -0.60 -0.95 22.62
N ALA A 195 0.60 -1.02 23.18
CA ALA A 195 1.60 -2.04 22.93
C ALA A 195 1.17 -3.46 23.41
N GLY A 196 0.09 -3.58 24.19
CA GLY A 196 -0.27 -4.81 24.89
C GLY A 196 -1.40 -5.62 24.25
N VAL A 197 -1.22 -6.94 24.18
CA VAL A 197 -2.34 -7.87 24.34
C VAL A 197 -2.71 -7.84 25.83
N PRO A 198 -3.99 -7.63 26.22
CA PRO A 198 -4.35 -7.61 27.63
C PRO A 198 -3.99 -8.94 28.29
N THR A 199 -2.99 -8.92 29.16
CA THR A 199 -2.63 -10.06 30.01
C THR A 199 -3.68 -10.36 31.08
N ASP A 200 -4.73 -9.54 31.20
CA ASP A 200 -5.64 -9.55 32.35
C ASP A 200 -6.89 -10.42 32.22
N ALA A 201 -7.18 -10.99 31.04
CA ALA A 201 -8.33 -11.89 30.90
C ALA A 201 -8.07 -13.34 31.37
N ALA A 202 -6.80 -13.74 31.56
CA ALA A 202 -6.45 -15.05 32.12
C ALA A 202 -6.25 -15.05 33.65
N SER A 203 -6.27 -13.86 34.27
CA SER A 203 -6.03 -13.68 35.71
C SER A 203 -7.32 -13.40 36.49
N ALA A 204 -8.40 -13.02 35.82
CA ALA A 204 -9.69 -12.80 36.46
C ALA A 204 -10.63 -13.98 36.14
N HIS A 205 -11.00 -14.73 37.20
CA HIS A 205 -11.93 -15.87 37.23
C HIS A 205 -11.31 -17.28 37.29
N HIS A 206 -10.44 -17.51 38.28
CA HIS A 206 -10.60 -18.70 39.12
C HIS A 206 -10.05 -18.42 40.53
N PRO A 207 -10.89 -18.33 41.58
CA PRO A 207 -10.42 -18.57 42.93
C PRO A 207 -10.27 -20.08 43.09
N SER A 208 -9.26 -20.68 42.46
CA SER A 208 -8.88 -22.05 42.78
C SER A 208 -8.06 -21.98 44.06
N SER A 209 -8.72 -22.24 45.18
CA SER A 209 -8.09 -22.69 46.41
C SER A 209 -7.21 -23.89 46.07
N LEU A 210 -5.92 -23.65 45.88
CA LEU A 210 -4.92 -24.70 45.80
C LEU A 210 -4.83 -25.31 47.19
N SER A 211 -5.39 -26.50 47.35
CA SER A 211 -5.12 -27.37 48.49
C SER A 211 -3.61 -27.62 48.56
N ASP A 212 -3.06 -27.57 49.79
CA ASP A 212 -1.65 -27.78 50.19
C ASP A 212 -1.06 -29.17 49.82
N HIS A 213 -1.53 -29.85 48.78
CA HIS A 213 -1.10 -31.20 48.42
C HIS A 213 -0.36 -31.32 47.07
N ASP A 214 -0.25 -30.25 46.29
CA ASP A 214 0.59 -30.24 45.06
C ASP A 214 1.88 -29.43 45.20
N ALA A 215 2.19 -28.95 46.41
CA ALA A 215 3.38 -28.14 46.71
C ALA A 215 4.71 -28.94 46.71
N GLU A 216 4.68 -30.27 46.54
CA GLU A 216 5.87 -31.12 46.71
C GLU A 216 6.64 -31.46 45.42
N THR A 217 6.22 -31.05 44.21
CA THR A 217 6.97 -31.40 42.97
C THR A 217 7.77 -30.26 42.33
N PHE A 218 7.68 -29.02 42.82
CA PHE A 218 8.49 -27.90 42.29
C PHE A 218 9.21 -27.11 43.38
N GLY A 219 10.04 -27.82 44.15
CA GLY A 219 11.10 -27.19 44.92
C GLY A 219 12.22 -26.71 44.00
N LYS A 220 12.26 -25.41 43.70
CA LYS A 220 13.50 -24.65 43.43
C LYS A 220 13.21 -23.15 43.50
N ALA A 221 13.90 -22.49 44.42
CA ALA A 221 13.98 -21.03 44.49
C ALA A 221 14.38 -20.49 43.11
N HIS A 222 13.47 -19.74 42.46
CA HIS A 222 13.79 -19.04 41.23
C HIS A 222 14.61 -17.80 41.60
N LEU A 223 15.82 -17.71 41.06
CA LEU A 223 16.59 -16.47 41.04
C LEU A 223 15.72 -15.38 40.42
N SER A 224 15.57 -14.24 41.11
CA SER A 224 14.92 -13.06 40.55
C SER A 224 15.61 -12.71 39.23
N GLY A 225 14.87 -12.78 38.12
CA GLY A 225 15.38 -12.55 36.76
C GLY A 225 15.42 -13.77 35.84
N VAL A 226 15.17 -15.00 36.32
CA VAL A 226 15.02 -16.18 35.43
C VAL A 226 13.55 -16.41 35.15
N ALA A 227 13.13 -16.16 33.89
CA ALA A 227 11.76 -16.39 33.44
C ALA A 227 11.31 -17.82 33.76
N ARG A 228 10.06 -17.96 34.24
CA ARG A 228 9.47 -19.28 34.52
C ARG A 228 9.48 -20.11 33.24
N PRO A 229 9.85 -21.42 33.29
CA PRO A 229 9.78 -22.28 32.12
C PRO A 229 8.34 -22.37 31.63
N MET A 230 8.06 -21.71 30.50
CA MET A 230 6.75 -21.73 29.85
C MET A 230 6.52 -23.04 29.10
N VAL A 231 5.28 -23.53 29.14
CA VAL A 231 4.85 -24.72 28.38
C VAL A 231 4.90 -24.39 26.87
N PRO A 232 5.32 -25.33 25.98
CA PRO A 232 5.39 -25.07 24.54
C PRO A 232 4.12 -24.48 23.92
N ALA A 233 2.93 -24.90 24.38
CA ALA A 233 1.65 -24.38 23.92
C ALA A 233 1.45 -22.89 24.27
N GLN A 234 1.88 -22.46 25.47
CA GLN A 234 1.83 -21.05 25.87
C GLN A 234 2.80 -20.20 25.05
N ARG A 235 4.00 -20.73 24.77
CA ARG A 235 4.96 -20.06 23.88
C ARG A 235 4.42 -19.89 22.47
N ALA A 236 3.80 -20.94 21.92
CA ALA A 236 3.16 -20.89 20.61
C ALA A 236 2.00 -19.90 20.55
N SER A 237 1.18 -19.85 21.62
CA SER A 237 0.08 -18.87 21.73
C SER A 237 0.59 -17.44 21.81
N LEU A 238 1.64 -17.18 22.60
CA LEU A 238 2.25 -15.85 22.65
C LEU A 238 2.83 -15.45 21.30
N GLU A 239 3.60 -16.35 20.66
CA GLU A 239 4.20 -16.07 19.36
C GLU A 239 3.13 -15.79 18.29
N ALA A 240 1.98 -16.49 18.32
CA ALA A 240 0.86 -16.23 17.41
C ALA A 240 0.18 -14.87 17.64
N GLN A 241 0.32 -14.30 18.84
CA GLN A 241 -0.27 -13.01 19.22
C GLN A 241 0.71 -11.84 19.05
N ARG A 242 1.98 -12.10 18.75
CA ARG A 242 2.97 -11.04 18.57
C ARG A 242 2.65 -10.22 17.32
N PRO A 243 2.50 -8.89 17.45
CA PRO A 243 2.18 -8.06 16.31
C PRO A 243 3.26 -8.11 15.23
N ARG A 244 2.85 -8.00 13.97
CA ARG A 244 3.74 -7.80 12.84
C ARG A 244 3.45 -6.48 12.18
N ILE A 245 4.49 -5.77 11.77
CA ILE A 245 4.35 -4.52 11.04
C ILE A 245 5.08 -4.62 9.70
N THR A 246 4.37 -4.28 8.63
CA THR A 246 4.94 -4.11 7.29
C THR A 246 4.95 -2.63 6.95
N VAL A 247 6.09 -2.12 6.50
CA VAL A 247 6.25 -0.75 6.00
C VAL A 247 6.44 -0.81 4.49
N ARG A 248 5.43 -0.37 3.75
CA ARG A 248 5.43 -0.30 2.29
C ARG A 248 5.68 1.14 1.85
N VAL A 249 6.81 1.39 1.22
CA VAL A 249 7.18 2.72 0.72
C VAL A 249 7.13 2.72 -0.79
N LEU A 250 6.42 3.69 -1.37
CA LEU A 250 6.27 3.87 -2.80
C LEU A 250 7.13 5.05 -3.24
N TRP A 251 8.34 4.75 -3.69
CA TRP A 251 9.23 5.72 -4.32
C TRP A 251 8.94 5.85 -5.82
N PRO A 252 9.14 7.03 -6.41
CA PRO A 252 8.96 7.21 -7.85
C PRO A 252 9.89 6.32 -8.68
N THR A 253 9.34 5.73 -9.75
CA THR A 253 10.09 4.82 -10.64
C THR A 253 11.14 5.53 -11.47
N HIS A 254 10.96 6.83 -11.69
CA HIS A 254 11.85 7.64 -12.52
C HIS A 254 13.14 8.07 -11.79
N TRP A 255 13.22 7.88 -10.47
CA TRP A 255 14.44 8.10 -9.70
C TRP A 255 15.53 7.08 -10.06
N GLN A 256 16.79 7.42 -9.79
CA GLN A 256 17.86 6.44 -9.84
C GLN A 256 17.72 5.43 -8.70
N GLU A 257 18.34 4.25 -8.86
CA GLU A 257 18.34 3.23 -7.81
C GLU A 257 19.06 3.72 -6.55
N SER A 258 20.21 4.38 -6.71
CA SER A 258 20.97 5.00 -5.62
C SER A 258 20.14 6.02 -4.83
N ASP A 259 19.34 6.83 -5.52
CA ASP A 259 18.52 7.87 -4.88
C ASP A 259 17.42 7.24 -4.03
N ARG A 260 16.79 6.17 -4.51
CA ARG A 260 15.80 5.40 -3.75
C ARG A 260 16.40 4.70 -2.54
N GLU A 261 17.62 4.17 -2.67
CA GLU A 261 18.34 3.56 -1.55
C GLU A 261 18.66 4.59 -0.47
N ALA A 262 19.18 5.75 -0.85
CA ALA A 262 19.48 6.85 0.08
C ALA A 262 18.20 7.41 0.74
N ALA A 263 17.14 7.64 -0.03
CA ALA A 263 15.84 8.05 0.49
C ALA A 263 15.25 7.03 1.47
N THR A 264 15.41 5.72 1.18
CA THR A 264 14.99 4.65 2.08
C THR A 264 15.79 4.66 3.37
N ALA A 265 17.12 4.82 3.30
CA ALA A 265 17.97 4.86 4.48
C ALA A 265 17.63 6.05 5.38
N TRP A 266 17.39 7.23 4.80
CA TRP A 266 16.92 8.40 5.53
C TRP A 266 15.54 8.18 6.17
N LEU A 267 14.58 7.64 5.42
CA LEU A 267 13.24 7.37 5.96
C LEU A 267 13.30 6.39 7.15
N GLN A 268 14.17 5.37 7.06
CA GLN A 268 14.42 4.44 8.16
C GLN A 268 15.02 5.12 9.39
N SER A 269 15.91 6.11 9.22
CA SER A 269 16.46 6.85 10.36
C SER A 269 15.42 7.72 11.05
N GLN A 270 14.39 8.18 10.34
CA GLN A 270 13.27 8.93 10.93
C GLN A 270 12.26 8.05 11.70
N CYS A 271 12.37 6.71 11.62
CA CYS A 271 11.40 5.79 12.20
C CYS A 271 11.71 5.35 13.65
N GLY A 272 12.37 6.19 14.45
CA GLY A 272 12.64 5.94 15.87
C GLY A 272 11.39 5.52 16.67
N PRO A 273 10.29 6.28 16.63
CA PRO A 273 9.04 5.92 17.33
C PRO A 273 8.46 4.57 16.95
N LEU A 274 8.59 4.15 15.68
CA LEU A 274 8.19 2.81 15.22
C LEU A 274 9.03 1.72 15.91
N LEU A 275 10.35 1.92 16.01
CA LEU A 275 11.24 0.95 16.66
C LEU A 275 10.97 0.87 18.16
N ASP A 276 10.72 2.01 18.81
CA ASP A 276 10.33 2.07 20.23
C ASP A 276 9.01 1.33 20.47
N TRP A 277 8.01 1.56 19.62
CA TRP A 277 6.75 0.83 19.68
C TRP A 277 6.93 -0.68 19.46
N VAL A 278 7.74 -1.09 18.48
CA VAL A 278 8.03 -2.51 18.23
C VAL A 278 8.65 -3.18 19.46
N ALA A 279 9.59 -2.49 20.12
CA ALA A 279 10.21 -2.98 21.34
C ALA A 279 9.20 -3.07 22.50
N ALA A 280 8.40 -2.02 22.70
CA ALA A 280 7.39 -1.96 23.76
C ALA A 280 6.29 -3.03 23.57
N ALA A 281 5.86 -3.27 22.33
CA ALA A 281 4.82 -4.24 21.99
C ALA A 281 5.32 -5.68 21.92
N GLY A 282 6.63 -5.90 22.04
CA GLY A 282 7.24 -7.20 21.78
C GLY A 282 6.96 -7.70 20.35
N ALA A 283 6.72 -6.78 19.41
CA ALA A 283 6.38 -7.09 18.03
C ALA A 283 7.55 -7.74 17.29
N HIS A 284 7.30 -8.26 16.10
CA HIS A 284 8.37 -8.63 15.18
C HIS A 284 9.04 -7.38 14.60
N ALA A 285 10.31 -7.52 14.21
CA ALA A 285 11.02 -6.47 13.50
C ALA A 285 10.23 -6.03 12.24
N PRO A 286 10.18 -4.72 11.93
CA PRO A 286 9.45 -4.23 10.76
C PRO A 286 9.94 -4.85 9.46
N VAL A 287 8.99 -5.24 8.62
CA VAL A 287 9.29 -5.73 7.26
C VAL A 287 9.17 -4.55 6.30
N TRP A 288 10.31 -4.13 5.74
CA TRP A 288 10.36 -3.03 4.77
C TRP A 288 10.17 -3.54 3.35
N GLN A 289 9.30 -2.88 2.60
CA GLN A 289 9.00 -3.15 1.20
C GLN A 289 9.14 -1.86 0.40
N VAL A 290 10.22 -1.75 -0.37
CA VAL A 290 10.59 -0.51 -1.09
C VAL A 290 10.72 -0.71 -2.61
N THR A 291 10.33 -1.87 -3.12
CA THR A 291 10.36 -2.18 -4.55
C THR A 291 9.46 -1.20 -5.32
N PRO A 292 9.96 -0.49 -6.35
CA PRO A 292 9.15 0.42 -7.14
C PRO A 292 7.98 -0.31 -7.83
N LEU A 293 6.85 0.38 -7.95
CA LEU A 293 5.68 -0.16 -8.66
C LEU A 293 5.84 0.01 -10.17
N VAL A 294 5.45 -0.99 -10.95
CA VAL A 294 5.40 -0.84 -12.43
C VAL A 294 4.31 0.15 -12.84
N GLN A 295 3.20 0.15 -12.12
CA GLN A 295 2.06 1.04 -12.30
C GLN A 295 1.62 1.53 -10.93
N THR A 296 1.31 2.80 -10.79
CA THR A 296 0.92 3.41 -9.50
C THR A 296 -0.25 2.68 -8.82
N GLU A 297 -1.24 2.23 -9.58
CA GLU A 297 -2.44 1.56 -9.04
C GLU A 297 -2.16 0.12 -8.57
N ALA A 298 -0.98 -0.45 -8.88
CA ALA A 298 -0.63 -1.82 -8.49
C ALA A 298 -0.57 -2.00 -6.97
N VAL A 299 -0.36 -0.92 -6.19
CA VAL A 299 -0.41 -0.98 -4.72
C VAL A 299 -1.74 -1.55 -4.22
N TRP A 300 -2.85 -1.28 -4.91
CA TRP A 300 -4.16 -1.78 -4.49
C TRP A 300 -4.30 -3.29 -4.67
N SER A 301 -3.59 -3.86 -5.65
CA SER A 301 -3.46 -5.32 -5.77
C SER A 301 -2.57 -5.91 -4.67
N GLU A 302 -1.52 -5.19 -4.24
CA GLU A 302 -0.70 -5.59 -3.09
C GLU A 302 -1.51 -5.55 -1.78
N ILE A 303 -2.25 -4.46 -1.53
CA ILE A 303 -3.15 -4.30 -0.38
C ILE A 303 -4.23 -5.39 -0.41
N ASP A 304 -4.86 -5.66 -1.55
CA ASP A 304 -5.82 -6.76 -1.69
C ASP A 304 -5.24 -8.11 -1.23
N GLN A 305 -4.02 -8.43 -1.68
CA GLN A 305 -3.31 -9.64 -1.27
C GLN A 305 -2.96 -9.66 0.22
N HIS A 306 -2.71 -8.49 0.84
CA HIS A 306 -2.57 -8.37 2.29
C HIS A 306 -3.89 -8.72 3.00
N LEU A 307 -5.01 -8.12 2.59
CA LEU A 307 -6.32 -8.38 3.19
C LEU A 307 -6.75 -9.85 3.06
N LEU A 308 -6.52 -10.47 1.90
CA LEU A 308 -6.81 -11.89 1.70
C LEU A 308 -5.91 -12.81 2.53
N ARG A 309 -4.65 -12.41 2.78
CA ARG A 309 -3.77 -13.15 3.70
C ARG A 309 -4.24 -13.05 5.14
N TRP A 310 -4.68 -11.87 5.56
CA TRP A 310 -5.26 -11.63 6.88
C TRP A 310 -6.48 -12.52 7.15
N VAL A 311 -7.36 -12.68 6.16
CA VAL A 311 -8.50 -13.62 6.27
C VAL A 311 -8.04 -15.08 6.47
N ARG A 312 -6.95 -15.51 5.82
CA ARG A 312 -6.45 -16.90 5.87
C ARG A 312 -5.61 -17.21 7.11
N ASP A 313 -4.92 -16.21 7.64
CA ASP A 313 -3.96 -16.33 8.73
C ASP A 313 -4.18 -15.20 9.75
N PRO A 314 -5.26 -15.30 10.54
CA PRO A 314 -5.69 -14.23 11.42
C PRO A 314 -4.68 -14.03 12.56
N ARG A 315 -3.96 -12.92 12.51
CA ARG A 315 -3.02 -12.48 13.55
C ARG A 315 -2.96 -10.96 13.61
N PRO A 316 -2.50 -10.36 14.72
CA PRO A 316 -2.35 -8.91 14.81
C PRO A 316 -1.28 -8.42 13.81
N GLU A 317 -1.71 -7.81 12.71
CA GLU A 317 -0.81 -7.20 11.73
C GLU A 317 -1.18 -5.74 11.47
N LEU A 318 -0.14 -4.92 11.30
CA LEU A 318 -0.19 -3.54 10.82
C LEU A 318 0.47 -3.45 9.44
N LEU A 319 -0.11 -2.65 8.57
CA LEU A 319 0.45 -2.27 7.28
C LEU A 319 0.48 -0.74 7.19
N LEU A 320 1.69 -0.19 7.23
CA LEU A 320 1.96 1.22 6.99
C LEU A 320 2.32 1.38 5.51
N VAL A 321 1.57 2.21 4.78
CA VAL A 321 1.85 2.51 3.37
C VAL A 321 2.15 3.99 3.24
N LEU A 322 3.30 4.33 2.66
CA LEU A 322 3.75 5.70 2.37
C LEU A 322 3.94 5.84 0.87
N ALA A 323 3.47 6.94 0.30
CA ALA A 323 3.65 7.27 -1.11
C ALA A 323 4.00 8.74 -1.26
N VAL A 324 5.01 9.05 -2.05
CA VAL A 324 5.42 10.43 -2.29
C VAL A 324 5.97 10.58 -3.69
N ASP A 325 5.61 11.69 -4.34
CA ASP A 325 6.15 12.08 -5.63
C ASP A 325 6.21 13.60 -5.73
N SER A 326 7.18 14.10 -6.50
CA SER A 326 7.23 15.49 -6.90
C SER A 326 7.64 15.59 -8.36
N ALA A 327 6.76 16.15 -9.18
CA ALA A 327 7.07 16.50 -10.56
C ALA A 327 7.62 17.94 -10.68
N ILE A 328 7.87 18.61 -9.56
CA ILE A 328 8.30 20.01 -9.49
C ILE A 328 9.83 20.09 -9.64
N ASP A 329 10.27 19.84 -10.87
CA ASP A 329 11.68 19.78 -11.24
C ASP A 329 11.86 20.07 -12.75
N ALA A 330 12.88 20.85 -13.11
CA ALA A 330 13.08 21.30 -14.49
C ALA A 330 13.31 20.15 -15.47
N ASP A 331 14.15 19.17 -15.12
CA ASP A 331 14.41 18.00 -15.97
C ASP A 331 13.13 17.18 -16.16
N ARG A 332 12.26 17.15 -15.13
CA ARG A 332 10.96 16.50 -15.21
C ARG A 332 10.00 17.23 -16.16
N ILE A 333 9.96 18.56 -16.12
CA ILE A 333 9.14 19.37 -17.05
C ILE A 333 9.60 19.16 -18.49
N ASP A 334 10.91 19.26 -18.75
CA ASP A 334 11.49 19.05 -20.08
C ASP A 334 11.15 17.66 -20.63
N HIS A 335 11.26 16.63 -19.77
CA HIS A 335 10.90 15.26 -20.14
C HIS A 335 9.42 15.13 -20.49
N LEU A 336 8.51 15.68 -19.67
CA LEU A 336 7.08 15.64 -19.94
C LEU A 336 6.73 16.36 -21.26
N GLN A 337 7.38 17.49 -21.54
CA GLN A 337 7.17 18.21 -22.79
C GLN A 337 7.71 17.46 -24.00
N ALA A 338 8.90 16.87 -23.90
CA ALA A 338 9.51 16.06 -24.95
C ALA A 338 8.64 14.84 -25.32
N MET A 339 7.95 14.27 -24.33
CA MET A 339 6.99 13.17 -24.54
C MET A 339 5.60 13.63 -25.01
N GLY A 340 5.37 14.95 -25.11
CA GLY A 340 4.05 15.51 -25.42
C GLY A 340 3.02 15.21 -24.33
N GLU A 341 3.46 15.01 -23.08
CA GLU A 341 2.60 14.74 -21.94
C GLU A 341 2.35 15.98 -21.09
N LEU A 342 3.11 17.07 -21.23
CA LEU A 342 2.93 18.29 -20.44
C LEU A 342 1.67 19.07 -20.87
N PHE A 343 0.94 19.62 -19.90
CA PHE A 343 -0.13 20.59 -20.16
C PHE A 343 0.48 21.93 -20.58
N THR A 344 0.15 22.38 -21.79
CA THR A 344 0.58 23.68 -22.33
C THR A 344 -0.57 24.35 -23.08
N ALA A 345 -0.38 25.60 -23.50
CA ALA A 345 -1.35 26.28 -24.36
C ALA A 345 -1.64 25.51 -25.67
N ALA A 346 -0.64 24.80 -26.20
CA ALA A 346 -0.76 23.97 -27.41
C ALA A 346 -1.31 22.57 -27.12
N HIS A 347 -1.23 22.10 -25.87
CA HIS A 347 -1.64 20.76 -25.47
C HIS A 347 -2.46 20.78 -24.16
N GLN A 348 -3.73 21.17 -24.28
CA GLN A 348 -4.67 21.30 -23.15
C GLN A 348 -5.18 19.97 -22.58
N THR A 349 -4.76 18.84 -23.15
CA THR A 349 -5.03 17.49 -22.65
C THR A 349 -3.81 16.85 -21.98
N GLY A 350 -2.72 17.62 -21.82
CA GLY A 350 -1.54 17.18 -21.10
C GLY A 350 -1.78 17.02 -19.60
N ARG A 351 -0.74 16.63 -18.87
CA ARG A 351 -0.69 16.46 -17.43
C ARG A 351 -0.20 17.77 -16.83
N VAL A 352 -0.87 18.22 -15.79
CA VAL A 352 -0.42 19.33 -14.97
C VAL A 352 0.49 18.75 -13.88
N PRO A 353 1.79 19.04 -13.85
CA PRO A 353 2.71 18.55 -12.83
C PRO A 353 2.25 18.94 -11.43
N GLY A 354 2.19 17.97 -10.53
CA GLY A 354 1.91 18.19 -9.12
C GLY A 354 2.93 17.49 -8.24
N GLU A 355 2.77 17.70 -6.95
CA GLU A 355 3.53 17.00 -5.93
C GLU A 355 2.68 16.75 -4.69
N GLY A 356 3.04 15.70 -3.96
CA GLY A 356 2.37 15.40 -2.72
C GLY A 356 2.88 14.13 -2.07
N ALA A 357 2.54 13.97 -0.81
CA ALA A 357 2.79 12.77 -0.05
C ALA A 357 1.50 12.29 0.62
N ALA A 358 1.36 10.99 0.80
CA ALA A 358 0.22 10.37 1.44
C ALA A 358 0.64 9.14 2.25
N ALA A 359 -0.05 8.90 3.35
CA ALA A 359 0.20 7.77 4.23
C ALA A 359 -1.10 7.12 4.71
N LEU A 360 -1.08 5.80 4.88
CA LEU A 360 -2.16 5.01 5.49
C LEU A 360 -1.56 4.05 6.53
N LEU A 361 -2.17 3.99 7.72
CA LEU A 361 -1.92 2.94 8.70
C LEU A 361 -3.12 2.03 8.78
N LEU A 362 -2.96 0.80 8.26
CA LEU A 362 -4.00 -0.21 8.22
C LEU A 362 -3.74 -1.28 9.29
N ALA A 363 -4.80 -1.76 9.92
CA ALA A 363 -4.77 -2.83 10.89
C ALA A 363 -5.72 -3.97 10.51
N HIS A 364 -5.31 -5.18 10.89
CA HIS A 364 -6.13 -6.37 10.80
C HIS A 364 -7.48 -6.19 11.54
N PRO A 365 -8.63 -6.68 11.02
CA PRO A 365 -9.94 -6.54 11.68
C PRO A 365 -10.03 -7.05 13.12
N LEU A 366 -9.22 -8.06 13.44
CA LEU A 366 -9.07 -8.65 14.78
C LEU A 366 -8.01 -7.95 15.64
N TRP A 367 -7.58 -6.74 15.30
CA TRP A 367 -6.69 -5.96 16.17
C TRP A 367 -7.35 -5.81 17.56
N PRO A 368 -6.64 -6.14 18.64
CA PRO A 368 -7.26 -6.28 19.95
C PRO A 368 -7.81 -4.94 20.44
N ASN A 369 -9.03 -4.97 21.00
CA ASN A 369 -9.66 -3.83 21.68
C ASN A 369 -9.72 -2.54 20.83
N LEU A 370 -9.74 -2.67 19.50
CA LEU A 370 -9.66 -1.52 18.61
C LEU A 370 -10.80 -0.50 18.85
N PRO A 371 -12.08 -0.90 19.00
CA PRO A 371 -13.16 0.07 19.24
C PRO A 371 -13.02 0.88 20.53
N GLN A 372 -12.26 0.38 21.52
CA GLN A 372 -12.04 1.10 22.78
C GLN A 372 -10.89 2.12 22.68
N HIS A 373 -9.88 1.82 21.85
CA HIS A 373 -8.69 2.67 21.73
C HIS A 373 -8.76 3.63 20.53
N MET A 374 -9.47 3.25 19.47
CA MET A 374 -9.58 4.00 18.22
C MET A 374 -11.05 4.01 17.75
N PRO A 375 -11.96 4.69 18.47
CA PRO A 375 -13.39 4.72 18.12
C PRO A 375 -13.65 5.42 16.78
N GLU A 376 -12.77 6.33 16.34
CA GLU A 376 -12.85 6.98 15.03
C GLU A 376 -12.26 6.16 13.86
N ALA A 377 -11.73 4.96 14.10
CA ALA A 377 -11.13 4.16 13.03
C ALA A 377 -12.15 3.89 11.90
N VAL A 378 -11.68 3.96 10.65
CA VAL A 378 -12.53 3.81 9.47
C VAL A 378 -12.35 2.43 8.89
N ARG A 379 -13.44 1.77 8.50
CA ARG A 379 -13.35 0.50 7.78
C ARG A 379 -12.96 0.77 6.33
N LEU A 380 -11.82 0.22 5.90
CA LEU A 380 -11.42 0.15 4.51
C LEU A 380 -11.86 -1.20 3.93
N TRP A 381 -12.79 -1.17 2.98
CA TRP A 381 -13.27 -2.36 2.30
C TRP A 381 -12.28 -2.85 1.26
N ARG A 382 -12.30 -4.16 0.96
CA ARG A 382 -11.45 -4.76 -0.07
C ARG A 382 -11.54 -3.96 -1.39
N PRO A 383 -10.41 -3.46 -1.92
CA PRO A 383 -10.40 -2.69 -3.15
C PRO A 383 -10.88 -3.53 -4.33
N VAL A 384 -11.46 -2.88 -5.34
CA VAL A 384 -11.83 -3.52 -6.60
C VAL A 384 -11.07 -2.85 -7.71
N SER A 385 -10.32 -3.66 -8.46
CA SER A 385 -9.47 -3.19 -9.55
C SER A 385 -9.90 -3.84 -10.86
N ALA A 386 -9.92 -3.05 -11.93
CA ALA A 386 -10.09 -3.55 -13.29
C ALA A 386 -9.23 -2.74 -14.25
N ARG A 387 -8.93 -3.35 -15.39
CA ARG A 387 -8.12 -2.73 -16.44
C ARG A 387 -8.96 -2.51 -17.68
N ARG A 388 -8.82 -1.33 -18.29
CA ARG A 388 -9.44 -1.01 -19.57
C ARG A 388 -8.72 -1.70 -20.72
N ASP A 389 -9.49 -2.15 -21.72
CA ASP A 389 -8.92 -2.67 -22.96
C ASP A 389 -8.34 -1.56 -23.85
N LYS A 390 -8.92 -0.36 -23.79
CA LYS A 390 -8.49 0.82 -24.54
C LYS A 390 -8.07 1.94 -23.59
N SER A 391 -6.89 2.50 -23.85
CA SER A 391 -6.38 3.70 -23.17
C SER A 391 -7.44 4.80 -23.12
N ALA A 392 -7.61 5.42 -21.95
CA ALA A 392 -8.43 6.61 -21.77
C ALA A 392 -7.83 7.87 -22.44
N ASP A 393 -6.58 7.78 -22.92
CA ASP A 393 -5.92 8.84 -23.69
C ASP A 393 -6.01 8.60 -25.21
N ALA A 394 -6.57 7.48 -25.64
CA ALA A 394 -6.75 7.20 -27.06
C ALA A 394 -7.90 8.03 -27.67
N ALA A 395 -7.76 8.42 -28.94
CA ALA A 395 -8.74 9.24 -29.64
C ALA A 395 -10.16 8.64 -29.66
N GLY A 396 -11.17 9.54 -29.69
CA GLY A 396 -12.59 9.20 -29.76
C GLY A 396 -13.28 9.15 -28.40
N ARG A 397 -14.53 8.67 -28.36
CA ARG A 397 -15.31 8.58 -27.13
C ARG A 397 -14.69 7.55 -26.17
N ILE A 398 -14.54 7.95 -24.92
CA ILE A 398 -14.11 7.09 -23.82
C ILE A 398 -15.35 6.47 -23.19
N GLY A 399 -15.46 5.14 -23.20
CA GLY A 399 -16.55 4.43 -22.52
C GLY A 399 -16.32 4.32 -21.01
N CYS A 400 -17.41 4.22 -20.25
CA CYS A 400 -17.44 4.11 -18.79
C CYS A 400 -17.66 2.68 -18.25
N THR A 401 -17.70 1.67 -19.13
CA THR A 401 -18.09 0.30 -18.78
C THR A 401 -17.21 -0.33 -17.70
N THR A 402 -15.88 -0.19 -17.81
CA THR A 402 -14.94 -0.74 -16.82
C THR A 402 -15.15 -0.09 -15.45
N LEU A 403 -15.24 1.24 -15.37
CA LEU A 403 -15.47 1.94 -14.11
C LEU A 403 -16.87 1.63 -13.53
N THR A 404 -17.89 1.55 -14.37
CA THR A 404 -19.27 1.16 -13.99
C THR A 404 -19.27 -0.21 -13.31
N ALA A 405 -18.57 -1.20 -13.87
CA ALA A 405 -18.51 -2.54 -13.30
C ALA A 405 -17.83 -2.55 -11.91
N VAL A 406 -16.71 -1.83 -11.77
CA VAL A 406 -15.96 -1.74 -10.51
C VAL A 406 -16.77 -0.99 -9.43
N LEU A 407 -17.41 0.13 -9.79
CA LEU A 407 -18.30 0.89 -8.89
C LEU A 407 -19.50 0.06 -8.45
N THR A 408 -20.15 -0.67 -9.38
CA THR A 408 -21.30 -1.53 -9.09
C THR A 408 -20.94 -2.58 -8.05
N GLU A 409 -19.80 -3.24 -8.23
CA GLU A 409 -19.32 -4.25 -7.30
C GLU A 409 -19.06 -3.67 -5.91
N VAL A 410 -18.40 -2.51 -5.81
CA VAL A 410 -18.13 -1.85 -4.53
C VAL A 410 -19.43 -1.43 -3.83
N LEU A 411 -20.33 -0.76 -4.54
CA LEU A 411 -21.59 -0.28 -3.98
C LEU A 411 -22.53 -1.42 -3.61
N HIS A 412 -22.48 -2.55 -4.32
CA HIS A 412 -23.24 -3.75 -3.95
C HIS A 412 -22.76 -4.34 -2.62
N ARG A 413 -21.45 -4.33 -2.34
CA ARG A 413 -20.88 -4.84 -1.08
C ARG A 413 -21.22 -3.96 0.12
N THR A 414 -21.16 -2.64 -0.05
CA THR A 414 -21.40 -1.70 1.05
C THR A 414 -22.87 -1.35 1.23
N ALA A 415 -23.68 -1.54 0.19
CA ALA A 415 -25.13 -1.26 0.14
C ALA A 415 -25.54 0.06 0.85
N PRO A 416 -24.88 1.20 0.57
CA PRO A 416 -25.18 2.45 1.24
C PRO A 416 -26.51 3.02 0.78
N PRO A 417 -27.21 3.80 1.62
CA PRO A 417 -28.25 4.70 1.14
C PRO A 417 -27.68 5.66 0.08
N HIS A 418 -28.44 5.97 -0.97
CA HIS A 418 -27.96 6.81 -2.07
C HIS A 418 -27.48 8.22 -1.63
N GLU A 419 -28.20 8.86 -0.70
CA GLU A 419 -27.85 10.16 -0.09
C GLU A 419 -26.60 10.11 0.82
N ALA A 420 -26.14 8.90 1.12
CA ALA A 420 -25.05 8.62 2.02
C ALA A 420 -23.78 8.22 1.24
N VAL A 421 -23.70 8.46 -0.07
CA VAL A 421 -22.47 8.24 -0.86
C VAL A 421 -21.76 9.58 -1.12
N MET A 422 -20.48 9.63 -0.77
CA MET A 422 -19.55 10.67 -1.24
C MET A 422 -18.50 10.03 -2.11
N VAL A 423 -18.04 10.73 -3.15
CA VAL A 423 -17.03 10.24 -4.07
C VAL A 423 -15.84 11.17 -4.04
N VAL A 424 -14.66 10.61 -3.82
CA VAL A 424 -13.39 11.32 -3.95
C VAL A 424 -12.61 10.68 -5.09
N SER A 425 -12.14 11.48 -6.04
CA SER A 425 -11.56 10.99 -7.28
C SER A 425 -10.26 11.70 -7.63
N ASP A 426 -9.27 10.96 -8.13
CA ASP A 426 -8.08 11.54 -8.76
C ASP A 426 -8.33 12.04 -10.20
N ALA A 427 -9.59 12.06 -10.67
CA ALA A 427 -9.96 12.59 -11.98
C ALA A 427 -9.48 14.05 -12.13
N ASP A 428 -8.57 14.28 -13.06
CA ASP A 428 -8.00 15.60 -13.34
C ASP A 428 -8.83 16.40 -14.34
N HIS A 429 -8.25 17.47 -14.86
CA HIS A 429 -8.89 18.37 -15.83
C HIS A 429 -9.17 17.72 -17.19
N ARG A 430 -8.58 16.54 -17.49
CA ARG A 430 -8.70 15.93 -18.82
C ARG A 430 -10.13 15.41 -19.00
N PRO A 431 -10.84 15.80 -20.09
CA PRO A 431 -12.24 15.43 -20.29
C PRO A 431 -12.50 13.92 -20.30
N SER A 432 -11.51 13.12 -20.72
CA SER A 432 -11.59 11.67 -20.70
C SER A 432 -11.77 11.09 -19.30
N ARG A 433 -11.20 11.71 -18.26
CA ARG A 433 -11.31 11.25 -16.87
C ARG A 433 -12.62 11.68 -16.24
N THR A 434 -12.97 12.95 -16.39
CA THR A 434 -14.21 13.51 -15.84
C THR A 434 -15.45 12.89 -16.46
N SER A 435 -15.48 12.72 -17.80
CA SER A 435 -16.64 12.13 -18.48
C SER A 435 -16.82 10.66 -18.10
N GLU A 436 -15.73 9.90 -18.01
CA GLU A 436 -15.80 8.50 -17.60
C GLU A 436 -16.35 8.36 -16.17
N LEU A 437 -15.86 9.18 -15.24
CA LEU A 437 -16.32 9.20 -13.85
C LEU A 437 -17.82 9.53 -13.76
N PHE A 438 -18.25 10.63 -14.39
CA PHE A 438 -19.64 11.07 -14.29
C PHE A 438 -20.60 10.16 -15.04
N GLU A 439 -20.25 9.64 -16.23
CA GLU A 439 -21.07 8.66 -16.93
C GLU A 439 -21.19 7.35 -16.13
N ALA A 440 -20.13 6.89 -15.46
CA ALA A 440 -20.19 5.71 -14.61
C ALA A 440 -21.05 5.93 -13.37
N LEU A 441 -20.90 7.08 -12.69
CA LEU A 441 -21.70 7.42 -11.51
C LEU A 441 -23.19 7.54 -11.87
N GLN A 442 -23.52 8.21 -12.98
CA GLN A 442 -24.90 8.32 -13.45
C GLN A 442 -25.54 6.95 -13.74
N ALA A 443 -24.73 5.96 -14.17
CA ALA A 443 -25.20 4.61 -14.45
C ALA A 443 -25.44 3.77 -13.19
N VAL A 444 -24.59 3.91 -12.16
CA VAL A 444 -24.63 3.06 -10.95
C VAL A 444 -25.41 3.71 -9.80
N ALA A 445 -25.38 5.03 -9.70
CA ALA A 445 -25.98 5.82 -8.64
C ALA A 445 -26.55 7.13 -9.21
N PRO A 446 -27.69 7.05 -9.94
CA PRO A 446 -28.23 8.18 -10.70
C PRO A 446 -28.69 9.37 -9.85
N ASP A 447 -28.91 9.15 -8.55
CA ASP A 447 -29.36 10.16 -7.59
C ASP A 447 -28.21 10.98 -6.98
N ILE A 448 -26.95 10.64 -7.28
CA ILE A 448 -25.79 11.42 -6.83
C ILE A 448 -25.73 12.73 -7.63
N ASP A 449 -25.69 13.87 -6.96
CA ASP A 449 -25.36 15.16 -7.57
C ASP A 449 -23.84 15.32 -7.66
N PRO A 450 -23.24 15.27 -8.87
CA PRO A 450 -21.79 15.38 -9.01
C PRO A 450 -21.23 16.71 -8.52
N SER A 451 -22.03 17.78 -8.49
CA SER A 451 -21.57 19.10 -8.05
C SER A 451 -21.40 19.23 -6.53
N GLN A 452 -22.05 18.35 -5.76
CA GLN A 452 -22.01 18.38 -4.30
C GLN A 452 -21.32 17.15 -3.70
N GLN A 453 -21.40 16.00 -4.37
CA GLN A 453 -20.99 14.72 -3.80
C GLN A 453 -19.72 14.16 -4.44
N VAL A 454 -19.15 14.81 -5.48
CA VAL A 454 -17.91 14.36 -6.12
C VAL A 454 -16.82 15.41 -5.95
N THR A 455 -15.76 15.03 -5.24
CA THR A 455 -14.54 15.84 -5.08
C THR A 455 -13.44 15.30 -5.97
N ARG A 456 -12.94 16.13 -6.89
CA ARG A 456 -11.89 15.77 -7.86
C ARG A 456 -10.54 16.34 -7.44
N VAL A 457 -9.77 15.60 -6.65
CA VAL A 457 -8.45 16.06 -6.18
C VAL A 457 -7.47 16.29 -7.33
N GLY A 458 -7.54 15.50 -8.40
CA GLY A 458 -6.66 15.67 -9.57
C GLY A 458 -6.89 16.98 -10.33
N GLU A 459 -8.05 17.62 -10.17
CA GLU A 459 -8.31 18.94 -10.77
C GLU A 459 -7.54 20.06 -10.05
N ALA A 460 -7.45 19.97 -8.73
CA ALA A 460 -6.78 20.98 -7.90
C ALA A 460 -5.27 20.71 -7.74
N CYS A 461 -4.89 19.43 -7.63
CA CYS A 461 -3.52 19.01 -7.34
C CYS A 461 -2.76 18.47 -8.56
N GLY A 462 -3.37 18.47 -9.74
CA GLY A 462 -2.75 17.95 -10.95
C GLY A 462 -2.41 16.46 -10.86
N ASP A 463 -1.23 16.11 -11.36
CA ASP A 463 -0.70 14.75 -11.38
C ASP A 463 0.32 14.54 -10.25
N LEU A 464 -0.13 13.83 -9.23
CA LEU A 464 0.61 13.55 -7.99
C LEU A 464 1.54 12.33 -8.11
N GLY A 465 1.84 11.87 -9.32
CA GLY A 465 2.75 10.75 -9.56
C GLY A 465 2.34 9.49 -8.77
N VAL A 466 3.25 8.88 -8.02
CA VAL A 466 2.95 7.71 -7.18
C VAL A 466 2.07 8.03 -5.96
N ALA A 467 2.08 9.27 -5.45
CA ALA A 467 1.27 9.67 -4.29
C ALA A 467 -0.24 9.60 -4.56
N ARG A 468 -0.67 9.80 -5.81
CA ARG A 468 -2.08 9.68 -6.23
C ARG A 468 -2.69 8.31 -5.88
N ALA A 469 -1.85 7.28 -5.69
CA ALA A 469 -2.32 5.95 -5.34
C ALA A 469 -3.12 5.94 -4.05
N LEU A 470 -2.82 6.84 -3.10
CA LEU A 470 -3.41 6.85 -1.77
C LEU A 470 -4.29 8.10 -1.52
N VAL A 471 -3.99 9.23 -2.16
CA VAL A 471 -4.61 10.53 -1.87
C VAL A 471 -6.16 10.51 -1.88
N PRO A 472 -6.84 9.95 -2.90
CA PRO A 472 -8.30 9.82 -2.86
C PRO A 472 -8.83 9.06 -1.65
N THR A 473 -8.13 8.02 -1.19
CA THR A 473 -8.53 7.23 0.00
C THR A 473 -8.30 8.02 1.29
N VAL A 474 -7.18 8.73 1.41
CA VAL A 474 -6.90 9.62 2.54
C VAL A 474 -7.98 10.69 2.67
N LEU A 475 -8.29 11.38 1.57
CA LEU A 475 -9.30 12.44 1.56
C LEU A 475 -10.72 11.91 1.76
N ALA A 476 -11.02 10.69 1.30
CA ALA A 476 -12.30 10.03 1.59
C ALA A 476 -12.45 9.72 3.09
N CYS A 477 -11.36 9.47 3.82
CA CYS A 477 -11.38 9.35 5.28
C CYS A 477 -11.73 10.69 5.95
N ALA A 478 -11.07 11.78 5.54
CA ALA A 478 -11.39 13.13 6.01
C ALA A 478 -12.85 13.51 5.71
N ALA A 479 -13.34 13.17 4.51
CA ALA A 479 -14.72 13.38 4.13
C ALA A 479 -15.71 12.71 5.10
N LEU A 480 -15.45 11.46 5.50
CA LEU A 480 -16.28 10.73 6.46
C LEU A 480 -16.27 11.39 7.84
N ARG A 481 -15.10 11.80 8.35
CA ARG A 481 -15.01 12.48 9.66
C ARG A 481 -15.71 13.83 9.69
N ASN A 482 -15.66 14.56 8.59
CA ASN A 482 -16.29 15.88 8.46
C ASN A 482 -17.79 15.79 8.12
N SER A 483 -18.40 14.61 8.19
CA SER A 483 -19.82 14.42 7.90
C SER A 483 -20.65 14.06 9.14
N ASP A 484 -21.81 14.68 9.24
CA ASP A 484 -22.80 14.39 10.30
C ASP A 484 -23.67 13.15 10.04
N LEU A 485 -23.51 12.47 8.89
CA LEU A 485 -24.33 11.31 8.53
C LEU A 485 -23.72 10.01 9.06
N ALA A 486 -24.33 9.43 10.09
CA ALA A 486 -23.83 8.24 10.79
C ALA A 486 -23.67 6.97 9.93
N GLN A 487 -24.29 6.88 8.74
CA GLN A 487 -24.24 5.72 7.84
C GLN A 487 -23.63 6.07 6.47
N ARG A 488 -22.78 7.11 6.43
CA ARG A 488 -22.15 7.56 5.19
C ARG A 488 -21.05 6.61 4.74
N VAL A 489 -20.97 6.39 3.43
CA VAL A 489 -19.91 5.67 2.74
C VAL A 489 -19.20 6.65 1.82
N ALA A 490 -17.88 6.71 1.95
CA ALA A 490 -17.05 7.45 1.01
C ALA A 490 -16.39 6.46 0.05
N VAL A 491 -16.37 6.80 -1.23
CA VAL A 491 -15.85 5.98 -2.31
C VAL A 491 -14.67 6.72 -2.93
N ALA A 492 -13.47 6.20 -2.72
CA ALA A 492 -12.27 6.65 -3.40
C ALA A 492 -12.17 5.99 -4.77
N THR A 493 -12.03 6.78 -5.83
CA THR A 493 -11.92 6.33 -7.21
C THR A 493 -10.58 6.76 -7.80
N HIS A 494 -9.88 5.82 -8.42
CA HIS A 494 -8.61 6.04 -9.11
C HIS A 494 -8.83 5.80 -10.61
N VAL A 495 -8.91 6.88 -11.36
CA VAL A 495 -9.22 6.93 -12.79
C VAL A 495 -8.16 7.70 -13.59
N GLN A 496 -7.21 8.40 -12.95
CA GLN A 496 -6.20 9.20 -13.65
C GLN A 496 -5.30 8.36 -14.58
N SER A 497 -5.05 7.10 -14.22
CA SER A 497 -4.36 6.12 -15.08
C SER A 497 -5.03 5.98 -16.44
N SER A 498 -4.22 5.73 -17.48
CA SER A 498 -4.73 5.52 -18.83
C SER A 498 -5.51 4.20 -18.96
N HIS A 499 -5.25 3.22 -18.09
CA HIS A 499 -5.88 1.89 -18.17
C HIS A 499 -6.48 1.41 -16.84
N GLU A 500 -5.84 1.69 -15.71
CA GLU A 500 -6.22 1.07 -14.44
C GLU A 500 -7.38 1.82 -13.78
N ARG A 501 -8.38 1.08 -13.30
CA ARG A 501 -9.51 1.59 -12.53
C ARG A 501 -9.53 0.90 -11.19
N VAL A 502 -9.42 1.68 -10.12
CA VAL A 502 -9.55 1.17 -8.76
C VAL A 502 -10.64 1.93 -8.03
N VAL A 503 -11.45 1.21 -7.28
CA VAL A 503 -12.42 1.78 -6.35
C VAL A 503 -12.25 1.16 -4.98
N VAL A 504 -12.22 2.01 -3.96
CA VAL A 504 -12.12 1.63 -2.55
C VAL A 504 -13.26 2.30 -1.80
N ALA A 505 -14.05 1.51 -1.07
CA ALA A 505 -15.05 2.07 -0.18
C ALA A 505 -14.54 2.18 1.25
N LEU A 506 -14.99 3.22 1.94
CA LEU A 506 -14.73 3.50 3.33
C LEU A 506 -16.06 3.71 4.05
N SER A 507 -16.17 3.20 5.26
CA SER A 507 -17.35 3.40 6.13
C SER A 507 -16.91 3.58 7.58
N PRO A 508 -17.63 4.38 8.38
CA PRO A 508 -17.30 4.56 9.80
C PRO A 508 -17.37 3.22 10.56
N MET A 509 -16.62 3.13 11.66
CA MET A 509 -16.80 2.03 12.61
C MET A 509 -18.24 2.02 13.14
N PRO A 510 -18.92 0.86 13.19
CA PRO A 510 -20.25 0.80 13.79
C PRO A 510 -20.17 1.15 15.28
N PRO A 511 -21.17 1.86 15.83
CA PRO A 511 -21.18 2.22 17.24
C PRO A 511 -21.13 0.97 18.11
N MET A 512 -20.34 1.02 19.19
CA MET A 512 -20.25 -0.09 20.14
C MET A 512 -21.64 -0.36 20.74
N PRO A 513 -22.13 -1.62 20.79
CA PRO A 513 -23.41 -1.91 21.39
C PRO A 513 -23.40 -1.46 22.86
N ALA A 514 -24.44 -0.73 23.27
CA ALA A 514 -24.58 -0.30 24.66
C ALA A 514 -24.50 -1.54 25.57
N ALA A 515 -23.66 -1.49 26.60
CA ALA A 515 -23.58 -2.56 27.57
C ALA A 515 -24.99 -2.81 28.14
N PRO A 516 -25.45 -4.07 28.22
CA PRO A 516 -26.76 -4.35 28.78
C PRO A 516 -26.81 -3.78 30.20
N GLU A 517 -27.75 -2.88 30.47
CA GLU A 517 -28.03 -2.41 31.83
C GLU A 517 -28.22 -3.64 32.71
N ALA A 518 -27.38 -3.79 33.72
CA ALA A 518 -27.52 -4.83 34.72
C ALA A 518 -28.86 -4.60 35.44
N ALA A 519 -29.84 -5.45 35.13
CA ALA A 519 -31.17 -5.45 35.71
C ALA A 519 -31.17 -5.94 37.18
#